data_AF-A0A4D4MVB6-F1
#
_entry.id   AF-A0A4D4MVB6-F1
#
_cell.length_a   1.000
_cell.length_b   1.000
_cell.length_c   1.000
_cell.angle_alpha   90.00
_cell.angle_beta   90.00
_cell.angle_gamma   90.00
#
_symmetry.space_group_name_H-M   'P 1'
#
loop_
_entity.id
_entity.type
_entity.pdbx_description
1 polymer ?
#
loop_
_entity_poly.entity_id
_entity_poly.type
_entity_poly.pdbx_seq_one_letter_code
_entity_poly.pdbx_strand_id
1 'polypeptide(L)' 'MVRELRDGGTTVLLTTHYLEEAEGLADRLAILHEGRIATAGTPAEVTAAQPSRISFDLPDGYFLGDLPRSRTSA' A
#
# COMPACT_ATOMS: atom_id res chain seq x y z
N MET A 1 8.80 11.97 18.21
CA MET A 1 8.54 10.87 19.16
C MET A 1 8.76 9.47 18.58
N VAL A 2 7.91 8.91 17.69
CA VAL A 2 8.11 7.51 17.20
C VAL A 2 9.47 7.33 16.51
N ARG A 3 9.86 8.30 15.67
CA ARG A 3 11.18 8.33 15.02
C ARG A 3 12.32 8.36 16.03
N GLU A 4 12.25 9.24 17.04
CA GLU A 4 13.28 9.34 18.09
C GLU A 4 13.45 8.03 18.89
N LEU A 5 12.35 7.33 19.20
CA LEU A 5 12.41 6.04 19.90
C LEU A 5 13.13 4.98 19.06
N ARG A 6 12.76 4.87 17.79
CA ARG A 6 13.39 3.97 16.82
C ARG A 6 14.87 4.32 16.63
N ASP A 7 15.18 5.59 16.40
CA ASP A 7 16.54 6.08 16.17
C ASP A 7 17.42 5.91 17.43
N GLY A 8 16.80 5.89 18.62
CA GLY A 8 17.42 5.53 19.90
C GLY A 8 17.57 4.03 20.17
N GLY A 9 17.25 3.15 19.21
CA GLY A 9 17.42 1.70 19.32
C GLY A 9 16.26 0.95 19.98
N THR A 10 15.13 1.61 20.23
CA THR A 10 13.93 0.96 20.77
C THR A 10 13.17 0.25 19.64
N THR A 11 12.85 -1.03 19.81
CA THR A 11 11.93 -1.74 18.91
C THR A 11 10.50 -1.23 19.09
N VAL A 12 9.89 -0.74 18.01
CA VAL A 12 8.52 -0.21 18.01
C VAL A 12 7.61 -1.09 17.16
N LEU A 13 6.48 -1.51 17.73
CA LEU A 13 5.36 -2.10 16.97
C LEU A 13 4.28 -1.02 16.82
N LEU A 14 3.99 -0.67 15.57
CA LEU A 14 2.99 0.32 15.18
C LEU A 14 1.90 -0.38 14.37
N THR A 15 0.65 -0.05 14.64
CA THR A 15 -0.50 -0.41 13.80
C THR A 15 -1.17 0.87 13.32
N THR A 16 -1.31 1.02 12.01
CA THR A 16 -1.98 2.16 11.39
C THR A 16 -2.76 1.68 10.17
N HIS A 17 -3.85 2.37 9.85
CA HIS A 17 -4.58 2.17 8.60
C HIS A 17 -4.07 3.10 7.49
N TYR A 18 -3.12 3.99 7.78
CA TYR A 18 -2.48 4.86 6.80
C TYR A 18 -1.18 4.24 6.27
N LEU A 19 -1.19 3.77 5.03
CA LEU A 19 -0.02 3.14 4.41
C LEU A 19 1.18 4.10 4.34
N GLU A 20 0.96 5.38 4.04
CA GLU A 20 2.01 6.42 4.00
C GLU A 20 2.79 6.54 5.32
N GLU A 21 2.09 6.45 6.46
CA GLU A 21 2.72 6.50 7.77
C GLU A 21 3.59 5.26 8.01
N ALA A 22 3.10 4.09 7.63
CA ALA A 22 3.81 2.84 7.75
C ALA A 22 5.07 2.80 6.85
N GLU A 23 4.95 3.29 5.61
CA GLU A 23 6.07 3.46 4.68
C GLU A 23 7.12 4.45 5.21
N GLY A 24 6.68 5.56 5.82
CA GLY A 24 7.57 6.60 6.30
C GLY A 24 8.28 6.29 7.63
N LEU A 25 7.78 5.35 8.42
CA LEU A 25 8.28 5.05 9.77
C LEU A 25 8.89 3.66 9.94
N ALA A 26 8.39 2.66 9.22
CA ALA A 26 8.71 1.27 9.50
C ALA A 26 9.86 0.74 8.63
N ASP A 27 10.78 0.00 9.26
CA ASP A 27 11.80 -0.79 8.55
C ASP A 27 11.17 -2.03 7.88
N ARG A 28 10.05 -2.50 8.43
CA ARG A 28 9.30 -3.67 7.98
C ARG A 28 7.79 -3.45 8.08
N LEU A 29 7.07 -3.96 7.10
CA LEU A 29 5.61 -3.87 6.99
C LEU A 29 4.98 -5.27 6.94
N ALA A 30 3.80 -5.41 7.53
CA ALA A 30 2.95 -6.59 7.38
C ALA A 30 1.49 -6.16 7.24
N ILE A 31 0.76 -6.80 6.31
CA ILE A 31 -0.66 -6.55 6.10
C ILE A 31 -1.45 -7.64 6.84
N LEU A 32 -2.24 -7.22 7.82
CA LEU A 32 -3.17 -8.09 8.54
C LEU A 32 -4.54 -8.08 7.86
N HIS A 33 -5.02 -9.25 7.44
CA HIS A 33 -6.34 -9.43 6.86
C HIS A 33 -6.99 -10.67 7.46
N GLU A 34 -8.21 -10.53 7.99
CA GLU A 34 -8.97 -11.62 8.62
C GLU A 34 -8.18 -12.40 9.69
N GLY A 35 -7.40 -11.69 10.52
CA GLY A 35 -6.61 -12.30 11.59
C GLY A 35 -5.37 -13.06 11.11
N ARG A 36 -4.99 -12.95 9.83
CA ARG A 36 -3.79 -13.57 9.25
C ARG A 36 -2.92 -12.53 8.55
N ILE A 37 -1.61 -12.78 8.57
CA ILE A 37 -0.67 -11.96 7.79
C ILE A 37 -0.80 -12.37 6.33
N ALA A 38 -1.36 -11.47 5.51
CA ALA A 38 -1.53 -11.68 4.08
C ALA A 38 -0.21 -11.53 3.32
N THR A 39 0.63 -10.57 3.75
CA THR A 39 1.98 -10.35 3.21
C THR A 39 2.84 -9.62 4.24
N ALA A 40 4.17 -9.80 4.16
CA ALA A 40 5.14 -9.10 4.99
C ALA A 40 6.48 -8.95 4.30
N GLY A 41 7.15 -7.81 4.49
CA GLY A 41 8.39 -7.47 3.82
C GLY A 41 8.94 -6.12 4.29
N THR A 42 9.87 -5.57 3.53
CA THR A 42 10.14 -4.12 3.53
C THR A 42 8.92 -3.38 2.96
N PRO A 43 8.75 -2.08 3.24
CA PRO A 43 7.69 -1.28 2.64
C PRO A 43 7.67 -1.39 1.11
N ALA A 44 8.84 -1.28 0.46
CA ALA A 44 8.96 -1.38 -0.99
C ALA A 44 8.52 -2.74 -1.57
N GLU A 45 8.84 -3.85 -0.90
CA GLU A 45 8.40 -5.19 -1.34
C GLU A 45 6.88 -5.35 -1.20
N VAL A 46 6.30 -4.86 -0.10
CA VAL A 46 4.87 -5.01 0.18
C VAL A 46 4.00 -4.13 -0.72
N THR A 47 4.48 -2.93 -1.06
CA THR A 47 3.75 -1.97 -1.91
C THR A 47 3.85 -2.33 -3.38
N ALA A 48 5.03 -2.78 -3.85
CA ALA A 48 5.21 -3.27 -5.22
C ALA A 48 4.33 -4.50 -5.54
N ALA A 49 4.04 -5.33 -4.54
CA ALA A 49 3.19 -6.52 -4.70
C ALA A 49 1.69 -6.19 -4.93
N GLN A 50 1.26 -4.94 -4.72
CA GLN A 50 -0.16 -4.55 -4.76
C GLN A 50 -0.38 -3.34 -5.67
N PRO A 51 -0.37 -3.52 -7.01
CA PRO A 51 -0.78 -2.46 -7.91
C PRO A 51 -2.27 -2.14 -7.70
N SER A 52 -2.58 -0.86 -7.48
CA SER A 52 -3.95 -0.37 -7.40
C SER A 52 -4.68 -0.65 -8.70
N ARG A 53 -5.62 -1.61 -8.70
CA ARG A 53 -6.50 -1.89 -9.84
C ARG A 53 -7.86 -1.26 -9.61
N ILE A 54 -8.19 -0.29 -10.46
CA ILE A 54 -9.54 0.28 -10.53
C ILE A 54 -10.28 -0.44 -11.66
N SER A 55 -11.44 -1.02 -11.35
CA SER A 55 -12.34 -1.64 -12.34
C SER A 55 -13.72 -1.00 -12.23
N PHE A 56 -14.36 -0.79 -13.38
CA PHE A 56 -15.69 -0.24 -13.49
C PHE A 56 -16.35 -0.79 -14.75
N ASP A 57 -17.68 -0.86 -14.75
CA ASP A 57 -18.44 -1.21 -15.94
C ASP A 57 -18.61 0.01 -16.83
N LEU A 58 -18.63 -0.23 -18.15
CA LEU A 58 -18.93 0.83 -19.11
C LEU A 58 -20.46 1.07 -19.15
N PRO A 59 -20.90 2.34 -19.19
CA PRO A 59 -22.31 2.64 -19.44
C PRO A 59 -22.74 2.16 -20.83
N ASP A 60 -24.05 1.95 -21.00
CA ASP A 60 -24.61 1.57 -22.30
C ASP A 60 -24.21 2.56 -23.40
N GLY A 61 -23.76 2.03 -24.54
CA GLY A 61 -23.33 2.81 -25.70
C GLY A 61 -21.87 3.28 -25.68
N TYR A 62 -21.10 2.96 -24.64
CA TYR A 62 -19.64 3.21 -24.59
C TYR A 62 -18.84 1.93 -24.89
N PHE A 63 -17.70 2.09 -25.56
CA PHE A 63 -16.77 1.02 -25.89
C PHE A 63 -15.40 1.29 -25.27
N LEU A 64 -14.59 0.24 -25.12
CA LEU A 64 -13.23 0.34 -24.57
C LEU A 64 -12.36 1.36 -25.33
N GLY A 65 -12.60 1.57 -26.63
CA GLY A 65 -11.92 2.55 -27.46
C GLY A 65 -12.25 4.02 -27.14
N ASP A 66 -13.37 4.28 -26.46
CA ASP A 66 -13.79 5.61 -26.03
C ASP A 66 -13.07 6.05 -24.74
N LEU A 67 -12.40 5.12 -24.06
CA LEU A 67 -11.66 5.43 -22.85
C LEU A 67 -10.38 6.22 -23.18
N PRO A 68 -10.04 7.23 -22.36
CA PRO A 68 -8.73 7.85 -22.44
C PRO A 68 -7.65 6.79 -22.20
N ARG A 69 -6.56 6.86 -22.97
CA ARG A 69 -5.43 5.94 -22.82
C ARG A 69 -4.96 5.96 -21.37
N SER A 70 -4.79 4.77 -20.78
CA SER A 70 -4.28 4.65 -19.41
C SER A 70 -2.93 5.36 -19.32
N ARG A 71 -2.84 6.35 -18.45
CA ARG A 71 -1.54 6.84 -17.98
C ARG A 71 -1.15 5.96 -16.82
N THR A 72 -0.22 5.04 -17.05
CA THR A 72 0.44 4.36 -15.94
C THR A 72 1.19 5.43 -15.14
N SER A 73 0.77 5.66 -13.89
CA SER A 73 1.63 6.34 -12.93
C SER A 73 2.79 5.39 -12.63
N ALA A 74 4.01 5.83 -12.94
CA ALA A 74 5.21 5.19 -12.43
C ALA A 74 5.27 5.29 -10.90
#